data_AF-A0A9X2GD06-F1
#
_entry.id   AF-A0A9X2GD06-F1
#
_cell.length_a   1.000
_cell.length_b   1.000
_cell.length_c   1.000
_cell.angle_alpha   90.00
_cell.angle_beta   90.00
_cell.angle_gamma   90.00
#
_symmetry.space_group_name_H-M   'P 1'
#
loop_
_entity.id
_entity.type
_entity.pdbx_description
1 polymer ?
#
loop_
_entity_poly.entity_id
_entity_poly.type
_entity_poly.pdbx_seq_one_letter_code
_entity_poly.pdbx_strand_id
1 'polypeptide(L)'
;MLSSSFPDSCRSGLTEISRGQTLTPCGPATLMRRLRSNSRKNRIYKAFREVGRSVRTVALLRYLADPALRARVTAATNKVESCNGFSKWLGFGGLLADNDPEEQEKLIKFNRLLANLVVFHNALDISDVVRQLVAEGWEITADQLGQIAPYLGARIRCFGAYATDELRHRPDPFDPLLKEVDFTGVELAA
;
A
#
# COMPACT_ATOMS: atom_id res chain seq x y z
N MET A 1 53.62 -10.15 14.40
CA MET A 1 53.52 -10.54 12.97
C MET A 1 52.08 -10.88 12.59
N LEU A 2 51.14 -9.92 12.64
CA LEU A 2 49.75 -10.10 12.18
C LEU A 2 49.14 -8.74 11.77
N SER A 3 49.93 -7.87 11.13
CA SER A 3 49.53 -6.49 10.78
C SER A 3 49.47 -6.22 9.28
N SER A 4 49.59 -7.25 8.42
CA SER A 4 49.79 -7.09 6.97
C SER A 4 48.60 -7.54 6.11
N SER A 5 47.41 -7.76 6.68
CA SER A 5 46.23 -8.21 5.92
C SER A 5 44.99 -7.34 6.12
N PHE A 6 45.16 -6.04 6.38
CA PHE A 6 44.07 -5.07 6.40
C PHE A 6 44.27 -4.02 5.30
N PRO A 7 43.27 -3.75 4.45
CA PRO A 7 43.32 -2.68 3.45
C PRO A 7 43.47 -1.31 4.11
N ASP A 8 44.28 -0.41 3.53
CA ASP A 8 44.64 0.89 4.09
C ASP A 8 43.45 1.81 4.45
N SER A 9 42.26 1.56 3.88
CA SER A 9 41.05 2.33 4.21
C SER A 9 40.50 2.09 5.62
N CYS A 10 40.94 1.04 6.32
CA CYS A 10 40.56 0.78 7.71
C CYS A 10 41.52 1.44 8.70
N ARG A 11 42.69 1.92 8.25
CA ARG A 11 43.68 2.56 9.11
C ARG A 11 43.32 4.02 9.43
N SER A 12 42.57 4.70 8.55
CA SER A 12 42.12 6.09 8.78
C SER A 12 40.99 6.21 9.81
N GLY A 13 40.23 5.15 10.05
CA GLY A 13 39.15 5.14 11.06
C GLY A 13 39.63 4.87 12.49
N LEU A 14 40.81 4.28 12.65
CA LEU A 14 41.39 3.98 13.97
C LEU A 14 42.07 5.20 14.60
N THR A 15 42.48 6.20 13.80
CA THR A 15 43.05 7.47 14.30
C THR A 15 42.01 8.48 14.79
N GLU A 16 40.71 8.28 14.48
CA GLU A 16 39.62 9.14 14.98
C GLU A 16 39.05 8.68 16.34
N ILE A 17 39.45 7.51 16.83
CA ILE A 17 38.99 6.95 18.12
C ILE A 17 39.62 7.69 19.31
N SER A 18 40.74 8.41 19.11
CA SER A 18 41.42 9.15 20.18
C SER A 18 40.84 10.54 20.47
N ARG A 19 39.70 10.93 19.85
CA ARG A 19 39.08 12.26 20.04
C ARG A 19 37.59 12.20 20.43
N GLY A 20 37.20 11.28 21.30
CA GLY A 20 36.00 11.42 22.14
C GLY A 20 34.67 11.77 21.43
N GLN A 21 34.52 11.49 20.14
CA GLN A 21 33.26 11.69 19.43
C GLN A 21 32.43 10.42 19.56
N THR A 22 31.31 10.55 20.27
CA THR A 22 30.26 9.54 20.35
C THR A 22 29.90 9.07 18.95
N LEU A 23 30.05 7.77 18.67
CA LEU A 23 29.59 7.12 17.45
C LEU A 23 28.12 7.45 17.25
N THR A 24 27.82 8.40 16.36
CA THR A 24 26.44 8.64 15.92
C THR A 24 25.96 7.35 15.26
N PRO A 25 24.84 6.75 15.71
CA PRO A 25 24.35 5.51 15.13
C PRO A 25 24.19 5.70 13.63
N CYS A 26 24.90 4.88 12.85
CA CYS A 26 24.79 4.92 11.40
C CYS A 26 23.36 4.56 11.02
N GLY A 27 22.60 5.56 10.57
CA GLY A 27 21.22 5.35 10.14
C GLY A 27 21.13 4.25 9.07
N PRO A 28 20.03 3.47 9.03
CA PRO A 28 19.88 2.32 8.14
C PRO A 28 20.07 2.68 6.66
N ALA A 29 19.71 3.90 6.24
CA ALA A 29 19.95 4.40 4.88
C ALA A 29 21.45 4.53 4.54
N THR A 30 22.26 5.00 5.49
CA THR A 30 23.72 5.15 5.33
C THR A 30 24.41 3.79 5.27
N LEU A 31 23.95 2.84 6.10
CA LEU A 31 24.41 1.45 6.08
C LEU A 31 24.08 0.78 4.74
N MET A 32 22.85 0.91 4.25
CA MET A 32 22.43 0.37 2.96
C MET A 32 23.23 0.98 1.80
N ARG A 33 23.49 2.30 1.83
CA ARG A 33 24.32 2.99 0.83
C ARG A 33 25.76 2.46 0.80
N ARG A 34 26.35 2.18 1.97
CA ARG A 34 27.70 1.59 2.12
C ARG A 34 27.77 0.13 1.65
N LEU A 35 26.71 -0.66 1.90
CA LEU A 35 26.62 -2.03 1.40
C LEU A 35 26.48 -2.06 -0.14
N ARG A 36 25.81 -1.06 -0.71
CA ARG A 36 25.54 -0.96 -2.15
C ARG A 36 26.76 -0.48 -2.96
N SER A 37 27.59 0.42 -2.41
CA SER A 37 28.69 1.08 -3.14
C SER A 37 29.80 0.15 -3.65
N ASN A 38 29.90 -1.09 -3.12
CA ASN A 38 30.83 -2.11 -3.61
C ASN A 38 30.17 -3.51 -3.69
N SER A 39 28.90 -3.54 -4.08
CA SER A 39 27.96 -4.67 -3.96
C SER A 39 28.48 -6.02 -4.50
N ARG A 40 29.28 -6.07 -5.58
CA ARG A 40 29.76 -7.35 -6.15
C ARG A 40 30.96 -7.97 -5.40
N LYS A 41 31.76 -7.16 -4.71
CA LYS A 41 32.98 -7.58 -3.97
C LYS A 41 32.76 -7.70 -2.47
N ASN A 42 31.70 -7.10 -1.93
CA ASN A 42 31.41 -7.11 -0.50
C ASN A 42 30.88 -8.49 -0.04
N ARG A 43 31.69 -9.22 0.75
CA ARG A 43 31.33 -10.53 1.33
C ARG A 43 30.08 -10.47 2.22
N ILE A 44 29.90 -9.36 2.94
CA ILE A 44 28.75 -9.16 3.84
C ILE A 44 27.47 -9.02 3.02
N TYR A 45 27.51 -8.26 1.92
CA TYR A 45 26.37 -8.15 1.00
C TYR A 45 26.00 -9.51 0.39
N LYS A 46 27.00 -10.32 -0.01
CA LYS A 46 26.74 -11.68 -0.51
C LYS A 46 26.08 -12.57 0.55
N ALA A 47 26.56 -12.55 1.79
CA ALA A 47 25.95 -13.29 2.88
C ALA A 47 24.47 -12.90 3.11
N PHE A 48 24.18 -11.60 3.21
CA PHE A 48 22.78 -11.13 3.35
C PHE A 48 21.91 -11.46 2.15
N ARG A 49 22.47 -11.43 0.93
CA ARG A 49 21.74 -11.84 -0.28
C ARG A 49 21.36 -13.32 -0.24
N GLU A 50 22.27 -14.20 0.18
CA GLU A 50 21.96 -15.63 0.30
C GLU A 50 20.94 -15.91 1.42
N VAL A 51 21.02 -15.18 2.55
CA VAL A 51 19.99 -15.24 3.60
C VAL A 51 18.63 -14.76 3.05
N GLY A 52 18.60 -13.69 2.26
CA GLY A 52 17.36 -13.25 1.62
C GLY A 52 16.77 -14.30 0.66
N ARG A 53 17.62 -15.06 -0.03
CA ARG A 53 17.18 -16.17 -0.89
C ARG A 53 16.63 -17.34 -0.07
N SER A 54 17.28 -17.74 1.01
CA SER A 54 16.77 -18.83 1.86
C SER A 54 15.43 -18.47 2.50
N VAL A 55 15.27 -17.23 2.99
CA VAL A 55 13.98 -16.73 3.51
C VAL A 55 12.90 -16.73 2.42
N ARG A 56 13.22 -16.27 1.20
CA ARG A 56 12.28 -16.32 0.08
C ARG A 56 11.86 -17.75 -0.26
N THR A 57 12.80 -18.69 -0.31
CA THR A 57 12.50 -20.10 -0.57
C THR A 57 11.60 -20.68 0.51
N VAL A 58 11.91 -20.44 1.80
CA VAL A 58 11.06 -20.90 2.91
C VAL A 58 9.66 -20.30 2.83
N ALA A 59 9.54 -19.00 2.53
CA ALA A 59 8.24 -18.35 2.36
C ALA A 59 7.43 -18.95 1.19
N LEU A 60 8.08 -19.24 0.05
CA LEU A 60 7.44 -19.90 -1.10
C LEU A 60 7.01 -21.34 -0.78
N LEU A 61 7.84 -22.10 -0.07
CA LEU A 61 7.50 -23.45 0.36
C LEU A 61 6.31 -23.44 1.33
N ARG A 62 6.26 -22.49 2.27
CA ARG A 62 5.10 -22.29 3.16
C ARG A 62 3.84 -21.95 2.37
N TYR A 63 3.93 -21.04 1.41
CA TYR A 63 2.81 -20.66 0.54
C TYR A 63 2.28 -21.83 -0.29
N LEU A 64 3.16 -22.73 -0.75
CA LEU A 64 2.77 -23.92 -1.50
C LEU A 64 2.15 -25.00 -0.60
N ALA A 65 2.70 -25.20 0.61
CA ALA A 65 2.26 -26.23 1.54
C ALA A 65 0.95 -25.90 2.26
N ASP A 66 0.71 -24.63 2.59
CA ASP A 66 -0.44 -24.20 3.38
C ASP A 66 -1.53 -23.56 2.50
N PRO A 67 -2.69 -24.23 2.29
CA PRO A 67 -3.79 -23.68 1.51
C PRO A 67 -4.47 -22.49 2.19
N ALA A 68 -4.49 -22.40 3.52
CA ALA A 68 -5.09 -21.29 4.24
C ALA A 68 -4.24 -20.02 4.09
N LEU A 69 -2.91 -20.14 4.19
CA LEU A 69 -2.00 -19.04 3.89
C LEU A 69 -2.17 -18.55 2.45
N ARG A 70 -2.33 -19.46 1.50
CA ARG A 70 -2.57 -19.12 0.09
C ARG A 70 -3.86 -18.32 -0.09
N ALA A 71 -4.97 -18.80 0.47
CA ALA A 71 -6.25 -18.13 0.40
C ALA A 71 -6.18 -16.70 0.95
N ARG A 72 -5.52 -16.51 2.10
CA ARG A 72 -5.32 -15.18 2.70
C ARG A 72 -4.49 -14.25 1.81
N VAL A 73 -3.37 -14.74 1.26
CA VAL A 73 -2.52 -13.95 0.36
C VAL A 73 -3.27 -13.57 -0.92
N THR A 74 -4.04 -14.50 -1.50
CA THR A 74 -4.86 -14.22 -2.68
C THR A 74 -5.96 -13.21 -2.36
N ALA A 75 -6.65 -13.33 -1.22
CA ALA A 75 -7.66 -12.36 -0.80
C ALA A 75 -7.08 -10.94 -0.62
N ALA A 76 -5.94 -10.82 0.06
CA ALA A 76 -5.23 -9.55 0.23
C ALA A 76 -4.77 -8.97 -1.12
N THR A 77 -4.26 -9.82 -2.01
CA THR A 77 -3.82 -9.43 -3.35
C THR A 77 -4.99 -8.94 -4.19
N ASN A 78 -6.09 -9.69 -4.24
CA ASN A 78 -7.31 -9.32 -4.96
C ASN A 78 -7.81 -7.94 -4.51
N LYS A 79 -7.83 -7.65 -3.20
CA LYS A 79 -8.22 -6.34 -2.68
C LYS A 79 -7.35 -5.20 -3.24
N VAL A 80 -6.03 -5.38 -3.22
CA VAL A 80 -5.09 -4.37 -3.75
C VAL A 80 -5.19 -4.24 -5.27
N GLU A 81 -5.32 -5.36 -5.99
CA GLU A 81 -5.47 -5.37 -7.44
C GLU A 81 -6.77 -4.72 -7.90
N SER A 82 -7.90 -5.01 -7.24
CA SER A 82 -9.18 -4.33 -7.53
C SER A 82 -9.07 -2.83 -7.30
N CYS A 83 -8.43 -2.39 -6.21
CA CYS A 83 -8.22 -0.98 -5.92
C CYS A 83 -7.31 -0.29 -6.95
N ASN A 84 -6.23 -0.97 -7.38
CA ASN A 84 -5.33 -0.48 -8.41
C ASN A 84 -6.01 -0.45 -9.79
N GLY A 85 -6.79 -1.46 -10.12
CA GLY A 85 -7.60 -1.53 -11.33
C GLY A 85 -8.61 -0.38 -11.38
N PHE A 86 -9.28 -0.10 -10.27
CA PHE A 86 -10.18 1.04 -10.13
C PHE A 86 -9.49 2.39 -10.29
N SER A 87 -8.33 2.58 -9.65
CA SER A 87 -7.53 3.81 -9.79
C SER A 87 -7.03 4.01 -11.23
N LYS A 88 -6.71 2.91 -11.93
CA LYS A 88 -6.33 2.95 -13.35
C LYS A 88 -7.52 3.31 -14.23
N TRP A 89 -8.71 2.78 -13.93
CA TRP A 89 -9.94 3.12 -14.65
C TRP A 89 -10.32 4.60 -14.51
N LEU A 90 -10.13 5.19 -13.31
CA LEU A 90 -10.28 6.63 -13.06
C LEU A 90 -9.16 7.49 -13.66
N GLY A 91 -8.03 6.89 -14.05
CA GLY A 91 -6.93 7.58 -14.71
C GLY A 91 -7.22 7.89 -16.18
N PHE A 92 -8.32 8.57 -16.47
CA PHE A 92 -8.65 9.07 -17.80
C PHE A 92 -7.94 10.42 -18.03
N GLY A 93 -7.24 10.60 -19.17
CA GLY A 93 -6.55 11.87 -19.44
C GLY A 93 -5.25 11.83 -20.26
N GLY A 94 -4.80 10.64 -20.71
CA GLY A 94 -3.70 10.51 -21.68
C GLY A 94 -2.37 10.05 -21.10
N LEU A 95 -1.46 9.63 -21.98
CA LEU A 95 -0.08 9.29 -21.65
C LEU A 95 0.66 10.57 -21.25
N LEU A 96 1.41 10.48 -20.14
CA LEU A 96 2.42 11.46 -19.76
C LEU A 96 3.34 11.76 -20.94
N ALA A 97 3.15 12.90 -21.58
CA ALA A 97 4.00 13.35 -22.68
C ALA A 97 5.37 13.81 -22.16
N ASP A 98 5.46 14.18 -20.87
CA ASP A 98 6.68 14.66 -20.25
C ASP A 98 7.29 13.61 -19.31
N ASN A 99 8.62 13.48 -19.37
CA ASN A 99 9.38 12.51 -18.58
C ASN A 99 9.88 13.15 -17.26
N ASP A 100 9.18 14.19 -16.79
CA ASP A 100 9.45 14.84 -15.52
C ASP A 100 8.91 13.97 -14.36
N PRO A 101 9.79 13.46 -13.48
CA PRO A 101 9.38 12.66 -12.34
C PRO A 101 8.47 13.42 -11.35
N GLU A 102 8.60 14.75 -11.23
CA GLU A 102 7.78 15.53 -10.28
C GLU A 102 6.31 15.61 -10.74
N GLU A 103 6.09 15.86 -12.03
CA GLU A 103 4.75 15.90 -12.61
C GLU A 103 4.09 14.51 -12.61
N GLN A 104 4.87 13.44 -12.85
CA GLN A 104 4.41 12.06 -12.70
C GLN A 104 3.95 11.75 -11.28
N GLU A 105 4.73 12.18 -10.28
CA GLU A 105 4.38 11.96 -8.89
C GLU A 105 3.10 12.71 -8.49
N LYS A 106 2.93 13.97 -8.93
CA LYS A 106 1.70 14.75 -8.70
C LYS A 106 0.49 14.05 -9.29
N LEU A 107 0.58 13.60 -10.53
CA LEU A 107 -0.51 12.91 -11.22
C LEU A 107 -0.92 11.62 -10.50
N ILE A 108 0.05 10.80 -10.08
CA ILE A 108 -0.23 9.57 -9.32
C ILE A 108 -0.93 9.90 -8.00
N LYS A 109 -0.46 10.92 -7.26
CA LYS A 109 -1.06 11.33 -5.99
C LYS A 109 -2.49 11.87 -6.17
N PHE A 110 -2.72 12.73 -7.17
CA PHE A 110 -4.05 13.28 -7.44
C PHE A 110 -5.03 12.20 -7.90
N ASN A 111 -4.61 11.30 -8.78
CA ASN A 111 -5.44 10.17 -9.18
C ASN A 111 -5.77 9.27 -7.97
N ARG A 112 -4.79 9.02 -7.10
CA ARG A 112 -5.02 8.25 -5.87
C ARG A 112 -6.02 8.93 -4.93
N LEU A 113 -5.93 10.26 -4.80
CA LEU A 113 -6.89 11.05 -4.03
C LEU A 113 -8.30 10.94 -4.63
N LEU A 114 -8.43 11.12 -5.95
CA LEU A 114 -9.70 11.00 -6.66
C LEU A 114 -10.31 9.61 -6.46
N ALA A 115 -9.51 8.55 -6.59
CA ALA A 115 -9.97 7.19 -6.36
C ALA A 115 -10.52 6.97 -4.96
N ASN A 116 -9.84 7.50 -3.94
CA ASN A 116 -10.31 7.41 -2.56
C ASN A 116 -11.61 8.19 -2.34
N LEU A 117 -11.77 9.37 -2.93
CA LEU A 117 -13.00 10.16 -2.83
C LEU A 117 -14.19 9.43 -3.45
N VAL A 118 -13.99 8.82 -4.62
CA VAL A 118 -15.05 8.06 -5.30
C VAL A 118 -15.40 6.78 -4.54
N VAL A 119 -14.39 6.06 -4.03
CA VAL A 119 -14.62 4.88 -3.16
C VAL A 119 -15.40 5.27 -1.91
N PHE A 120 -15.08 6.41 -1.31
CA PHE A 120 -15.82 6.92 -0.16
C PHE A 120 -17.28 7.21 -0.52
N HIS A 121 -17.54 7.89 -1.64
CA HIS A 121 -18.91 8.15 -2.10
C HIS A 121 -19.69 6.85 -2.34
N ASN A 122 -19.08 5.86 -3.00
CA ASN A 122 -19.70 4.55 -3.19
C ASN A 122 -20.03 3.85 -1.87
N ALA A 123 -19.17 3.98 -0.85
CA ALA A 123 -19.43 3.41 0.47
C ALA A 123 -20.61 4.08 1.18
N LEU A 124 -20.82 5.39 0.96
CA LEU A 124 -22.00 6.11 1.45
C LEU A 124 -23.27 5.58 0.79
N ASP A 125 -23.28 5.52 -0.54
CA ASP A 125 -24.42 5.02 -1.31
C ASP A 125 -24.80 3.59 -0.90
N ILE A 126 -23.80 2.72 -0.69
CA ILE A 126 -24.02 1.35 -0.19
C ILE A 126 -24.64 1.39 1.20
N SER A 127 -24.14 2.25 2.09
CA SER A 127 -24.67 2.37 3.47
C SER A 127 -26.13 2.83 3.48
N ASP A 128 -26.49 3.78 2.61
CA ASP A 128 -27.87 4.26 2.47
C ASP A 128 -28.81 3.16 1.94
N VAL A 129 -28.37 2.42 0.92
CA VAL A 129 -29.14 1.28 0.39
C VAL A 129 -29.31 0.18 1.43
N VAL A 130 -28.27 -0.12 2.21
CA VAL A 130 -28.37 -1.12 3.30
C VAL A 130 -29.37 -0.68 4.35
N ARG A 131 -29.35 0.60 4.78
CA ARG A 131 -30.35 1.14 5.72
C ARG A 131 -31.77 1.03 5.17
N GLN A 132 -31.95 1.33 3.89
CA GLN A 132 -33.25 1.18 3.24
C GLN A 132 -33.72 -0.29 3.23
N LEU A 133 -32.86 -1.23 2.86
CA LEU A 133 -33.20 -2.66 2.83
C LEU A 133 -33.56 -3.20 4.22
N VAL A 134 -32.83 -2.79 5.26
CA VAL A 134 -33.18 -3.16 6.65
C VAL A 134 -34.52 -2.57 7.05
N ALA A 135 -34.81 -1.32 6.66
CA ALA A 135 -36.12 -0.70 6.91
C ALA A 135 -37.28 -1.40 6.18
N GLU A 136 -37.01 -2.00 5.02
CA GLU A 136 -37.93 -2.85 4.27
C GLU A 136 -38.10 -4.26 4.87
N GLY A 137 -37.32 -4.61 5.90
CA GLY A 137 -37.40 -5.88 6.64
C GLY A 137 -36.42 -6.96 6.19
N TRP A 138 -35.42 -6.63 5.37
CA TRP A 138 -34.37 -7.58 4.98
C TRP A 138 -33.31 -7.72 6.08
N GLU A 139 -32.95 -8.97 6.40
CA GLU A 139 -31.82 -9.26 7.30
C GLU A 139 -30.51 -9.27 6.52
N ILE A 140 -29.62 -8.31 6.80
CA ILE A 140 -28.29 -8.20 6.17
C ILE A 140 -27.22 -8.52 7.22
N THR A 141 -26.43 -9.56 6.94
CA THR A 141 -25.30 -9.94 7.82
C THR A 141 -24.02 -9.22 7.41
N ALA A 142 -23.11 -9.05 8.36
CA ALA A 142 -21.83 -8.37 8.10
C ALA A 142 -20.91 -9.13 7.14
N ASP A 143 -20.99 -10.48 7.09
CA ASP A 143 -20.25 -11.28 6.11
C ASP A 143 -20.72 -10.97 4.67
N GLN A 144 -22.03 -10.89 4.46
CA GLN A 144 -22.61 -10.53 3.15
C GLN A 144 -22.17 -9.13 2.72
N LEU A 145 -22.18 -8.17 3.65
CA LEU A 145 -21.71 -6.81 3.36
C LEU A 145 -20.20 -6.79 3.05
N GLY A 146 -19.41 -7.63 3.74
CA GLY A 146 -17.97 -7.78 3.52
C GLY A 146 -17.59 -8.34 2.15
N GLN A 147 -18.51 -9.02 1.46
CA GLN A 147 -18.32 -9.52 0.09
C GLN A 147 -18.49 -8.41 -0.97
N ILE A 148 -19.08 -7.26 -0.61
CA ILE A 148 -19.30 -6.14 -1.53
C ILE A 148 -18.06 -5.25 -1.56
N ALA A 149 -17.52 -5.05 -2.77
CA ALA A 149 -16.42 -4.12 -2.98
C ALA A 149 -16.95 -2.73 -3.39
N PRO A 150 -16.48 -1.63 -2.78
CA PRO A 150 -16.91 -0.26 -3.12
C PRO A 150 -16.30 0.26 -4.44
N TYR A 151 -15.81 -0.62 -5.31
CA TYR A 151 -15.14 -0.29 -6.58
C TYR A 151 -16.11 -0.29 -7.77
N LEU A 152 -17.33 0.22 -7.56
CA LEU A 152 -18.39 0.25 -8.57
C LEU A 152 -18.16 1.43 -9.53
N GLY A 153 -18.04 1.15 -10.83
CA GLY A 153 -17.84 2.17 -11.87
C GLY A 153 -19.06 2.45 -12.75
N ALA A 154 -20.07 1.55 -12.74
CA ALA A 154 -21.17 1.58 -13.72
C ALA A 154 -22.04 2.85 -13.65
N ARG A 155 -22.18 3.45 -12.46
CA ARG A 155 -23.00 4.65 -12.22
C ARG A 155 -22.21 5.97 -12.35
N ILE A 156 -20.89 5.88 -12.42
CA ILE A 156 -20.02 7.07 -12.43
C ILE A 156 -19.66 7.40 -13.87
N ARG A 157 -20.11 8.57 -14.31
CA ARG A 157 -19.63 9.15 -15.57
C ARG A 157 -18.31 9.85 -15.27
N CYS A 158 -17.24 9.40 -15.92
CA CYS A 158 -15.91 10.03 -15.86
C CYS A 158 -15.71 11.10 -16.93
N PHE A 159 -16.49 11.04 -18.01
CA PHE A 159 -16.42 11.96 -19.13
C PHE A 159 -17.71 12.78 -19.22
N GLY A 160 -17.56 14.07 -19.54
CA GLY A 160 -18.68 14.97 -19.76
C GLY A 160 -18.32 16.41 -19.42
N ALA A 161 -19.28 17.30 -19.68
CA ALA A 161 -19.26 18.65 -19.13
C ALA A 161 -20.03 18.64 -17.80
N TYR A 162 -19.36 19.02 -16.72
CA TYR A 162 -19.98 19.18 -15.41
C TYR A 162 -20.20 20.66 -15.16
N ALA A 163 -21.43 21.02 -14.85
CA ALA A 163 -21.78 22.38 -14.49
C ALA A 163 -21.36 22.62 -13.02
N THR A 164 -20.51 23.62 -12.80
CA THR A 164 -19.90 23.93 -11.49
C THR A 164 -20.83 24.77 -10.60
N ASP A 165 -21.94 25.24 -11.16
CA ASP A 165 -22.98 26.03 -10.52
C ASP A 165 -23.71 25.28 -9.39
N GLU A 166 -23.89 23.96 -9.52
CA GLU A 166 -24.54 23.10 -8.52
C GLU A 166 -23.62 22.65 -7.36
N LEU A 167 -22.32 22.97 -7.38
CA LEU A 167 -21.37 22.59 -6.31
C LEU A 167 -21.64 23.27 -4.95
N ARG A 168 -22.64 24.15 -4.88
CA ARG A 168 -23.03 24.87 -3.65
C ARG A 168 -24.00 24.08 -2.77
N HIS A 169 -24.57 22.98 -3.28
CA HIS A 169 -25.44 22.13 -2.48
C HIS A 169 -24.62 21.38 -1.43
N ARG A 170 -24.87 21.67 -0.15
CA ARG A 170 -24.27 20.95 0.96
C ARG A 170 -24.87 19.54 1.00
N PRO A 171 -24.05 18.47 1.00
CA PRO A 171 -24.56 17.12 1.17
C PRO A 171 -25.19 16.96 2.55
N ASP A 172 -26.09 16.00 2.67
CA ASP A 172 -26.70 15.64 3.95
C ASP A 172 -25.64 15.23 4.98
N PRO A 173 -25.92 15.38 6.29
CA PRO A 173 -25.00 14.98 7.33
C PRO A 173 -24.60 13.51 7.20
N PHE A 174 -23.29 13.26 7.14
CA PHE A 174 -22.74 11.93 7.09
C PHE A 174 -22.98 11.19 8.41
N ASP A 175 -23.66 10.04 8.36
CA ASP A 175 -23.72 9.08 9.46
C ASP A 175 -22.76 7.89 9.20
N PRO A 176 -21.61 7.83 9.91
CA PRO A 176 -20.66 6.73 9.79
C PRO A 176 -21.16 5.43 10.43
N LEU A 177 -22.20 5.46 11.25
CA LEU A 177 -22.62 4.31 12.03
C LEU A 177 -23.71 3.54 11.29
N LEU A 178 -23.50 2.23 11.21
CA LEU A 178 -24.47 1.28 10.68
C LEU A 178 -24.88 0.36 11.83
N LYS A 179 -25.78 0.86 12.69
CA LYS A 179 -26.20 0.18 13.93
C LYS A 179 -27.08 -1.04 13.65
N GLU A 180 -27.61 -1.11 12.45
CA GLU A 180 -28.50 -2.14 11.94
C GLU A 180 -27.78 -3.46 11.67
N VAL A 181 -26.47 -3.42 11.42
CA VAL A 181 -25.66 -4.59 11.10
C VAL A 181 -24.68 -4.86 12.23
N ASP A 182 -24.69 -6.09 12.75
CA ASP A 182 -23.75 -6.51 13.79
C ASP A 182 -22.40 -6.91 13.19
N PHE A 183 -21.38 -6.08 13.41
CA PHE A 183 -20.00 -6.34 12.99
C PHE A 183 -19.15 -7.05 14.05
N THR A 184 -19.69 -7.31 15.26
CA THR A 184 -18.90 -7.89 16.37
C THR A 184 -18.52 -9.35 16.13
N GLY A 185 -19.24 -10.06 15.27
CA GLY A 185 -18.92 -11.42 14.84
C GLY A 185 -17.95 -11.53 13.65
N VAL A 186 -17.53 -10.41 13.04
CA VAL A 186 -16.62 -10.44 11.90
C VAL A 186 -15.19 -10.43 12.41
N GLU A 187 -14.50 -11.56 12.26
CA GLU A 187 -13.05 -11.60 12.37
C GLU A 187 -12.50 -10.74 11.24
N LEU A 188 -12.19 -9.46 11.53
CA LEU A 188 -11.57 -8.54 10.58
C LEU A 188 -10.26 -9.18 10.13
N ALA A 189 -10.31 -9.87 8.99
CA ALA A 189 -9.15 -10.55 8.43
C ALA A 189 -8.09 -9.49 8.13
N ALA A 190 -7.11 -9.42 9.04
CA ALA A 190 -5.90 -8.63 8.92
C ALA A 190 -4.99 -9.14 7.79
#